data_AF-A0A2R2MNG6-F1
#
_entry.id   AF-A0A2R2MNG6-F1
#
_cell.length_a   1.000
_cell.length_b   1.000
_cell.length_c   1.000
_cell.angle_alpha   90.00
_cell.angle_beta   90.00
_cell.angle_gamma   90.00
#
_symmetry.space_group_name_H-M   'P 1'
#
loop_
_entity.id
_entity.type
_entity.pdbx_description
1 polymer ?
#
loop_
_entity_poly.entity_id
_entity_poly.type
_entity_poly.pdbx_seq_one_letter_code
_entity_poly.pdbx_strand_id
1 'polypeptide(L)'
;MSFQDFNHVFTAFGNCFTFNANNDAFQDQPGAKNGLSLEINIEQQYYSNRLQLGDQVDAGIFFHVHNQSVPPSVETDGRAVPPGFHAYVGLTRTDSYSIDPPYGLCNKSAELVNFPDYSVAACVLECKEQHMLREKRKGMFADGGYDMRQTTIRANYVIMDIYLENLNYIKSEQLPAVEPSALISDIGGQFGLFMGFSLLTIIEFIEFAAMTLYTWILSAKRQPKVDIVMVESKVKK
;
A
#
# COMPACT_ATOMS: atom_id res chain seq x y z
N MET A 1 -34.56 -6.07 -10.03
CA MET A 1 -33.71 -7.21 -9.64
C MET A 1 -34.57 -8.19 -8.88
N SER A 2 -34.44 -9.47 -9.20
CA SER A 2 -35.17 -10.56 -8.56
C SER A 2 -34.21 -11.38 -7.70
N PHE A 3 -34.71 -12.17 -6.76
CA PHE A 3 -33.89 -13.08 -5.95
C PHE A 3 -33.04 -14.06 -6.78
N GLN A 4 -33.41 -14.29 -8.05
CA GLN A 4 -32.67 -15.15 -8.99
C GLN A 4 -31.30 -14.59 -9.39
N ASP A 5 -31.04 -13.29 -9.15
CA ASP A 5 -29.76 -12.63 -9.48
C ASP A 5 -28.68 -12.86 -8.39
N PHE A 6 -29.01 -13.62 -7.33
CA PHE A 6 -28.16 -13.90 -6.19
C PHE A 6 -27.73 -15.37 -6.14
N ASN A 7 -26.43 -15.60 -6.03
CA ASN A 7 -25.87 -16.92 -5.81
C ASN A 7 -25.73 -17.18 -4.31
N HIS A 8 -26.24 -18.32 -3.86
CA HIS A 8 -26.15 -18.74 -2.45
C HIS A 8 -24.74 -19.21 -2.12
N VAL A 9 -24.20 -18.74 -0.99
CA VAL A 9 -22.86 -19.08 -0.50
C VAL A 9 -22.89 -19.28 1.02
N PHE A 10 -22.07 -20.19 1.53
CA PHE A 10 -21.92 -20.39 2.96
C PHE A 10 -20.70 -19.64 3.49
N THR A 11 -20.87 -18.90 4.59
CA THR A 11 -19.77 -18.22 5.29
C THR A 11 -19.80 -18.57 6.78
N ALA A 12 -18.89 -17.98 7.57
CA ALA A 12 -18.91 -18.10 9.03
C ALA A 12 -20.24 -17.61 9.66
N PHE A 13 -20.96 -16.69 8.99
CA PHE A 13 -22.28 -16.20 9.40
C PHE A 13 -23.44 -17.11 8.95
N GLY A 14 -23.15 -18.23 8.29
CA GLY A 14 -24.16 -19.18 7.79
C GLY A 14 -24.57 -18.90 6.35
N ASN A 15 -25.88 -18.79 6.11
CA ASN A 15 -26.44 -18.60 4.77
C ASN A 15 -26.24 -17.16 4.28
N CYS A 16 -25.45 -16.99 3.23
CA CYS A 16 -25.18 -15.70 2.61
C CYS A 16 -25.51 -15.73 1.11
N PHE A 17 -25.56 -14.55 0.51
CA PHE A 17 -25.91 -14.36 -0.90
C PHE A 17 -24.93 -13.39 -1.55
N THR A 18 -24.46 -13.74 -2.75
CA THR A 18 -23.54 -12.93 -3.55
C THR A 18 -24.25 -12.46 -4.80
N PHE A 19 -24.33 -11.14 -4.99
CA PHE A 19 -24.81 -10.52 -6.21
C PHE A 19 -23.69 -10.45 -7.27
N ASN A 20 -24.05 -10.57 -8.55
CA ASN A 20 -23.12 -10.40 -9.69
C ASN A 20 -21.90 -11.32 -9.70
N ALA A 21 -22.06 -12.56 -9.21
CA ALA A 21 -20.98 -13.56 -9.25
C ALA A 21 -20.69 -14.05 -10.68
N ASN A 22 -21.64 -13.96 -11.61
CA ASN A 22 -21.46 -14.33 -13.02
C ASN A 22 -20.99 -13.17 -13.91
N ASN A 23 -20.76 -11.98 -13.33
CA ASN A 23 -20.34 -10.78 -14.06
C ASN A 23 -21.34 -10.31 -15.14
N ASP A 24 -22.64 -10.37 -14.82
CA ASP A 24 -23.75 -10.01 -15.71
C ASP A 24 -24.13 -8.52 -15.60
N ALA A 25 -23.67 -7.82 -14.55
CA ALA A 25 -24.03 -6.42 -14.26
C ALA A 25 -22.79 -5.52 -14.17
N PHE A 26 -22.88 -4.35 -14.83
CA PHE A 26 -21.83 -3.33 -14.86
C PHE A 26 -22.42 -1.94 -14.65
N GLN A 27 -21.62 -1.02 -14.13
CA GLN A 27 -21.98 0.37 -13.93
C GLN A 27 -21.22 1.26 -14.92
N ASP A 28 -21.92 1.81 -15.91
CA ASP A 28 -21.35 2.65 -16.98
C ASP A 28 -21.31 4.15 -16.64
N GLN A 29 -21.97 4.56 -15.56
CA GLN A 29 -22.04 5.94 -15.11
C GLN A 29 -21.84 6.03 -13.61
N PRO A 30 -21.12 7.04 -13.09
CA PRO A 30 -20.95 7.22 -11.64
C PRO A 30 -22.26 7.59 -10.95
N GLY A 31 -22.32 7.35 -9.64
CA GLY A 31 -23.40 7.82 -8.76
C GLY A 31 -24.42 6.76 -8.30
N ALA A 32 -25.08 7.04 -7.18
CA ALA A 32 -25.93 6.10 -6.45
C ALA A 32 -27.07 5.48 -7.24
N LYS A 33 -27.63 6.20 -8.22
CA LYS A 33 -28.73 5.70 -9.07
C LYS A 33 -28.30 4.69 -10.13
N ASN A 34 -27.00 4.64 -10.41
CA ASN A 34 -26.42 3.78 -11.45
C ASN A 34 -25.76 2.52 -10.84
N GLY A 35 -25.80 2.38 -9.51
CA GLY A 35 -25.28 1.23 -8.80
C GLY A 35 -26.34 0.21 -8.41
N LEU A 36 -26.00 -0.61 -7.43
CA LEU A 36 -26.87 -1.62 -6.83
C LEU A 36 -27.69 -1.00 -5.70
N SER A 37 -29.01 -1.02 -5.81
CA SER A 37 -29.93 -0.61 -4.75
C SER A 37 -30.65 -1.82 -4.17
N LEU A 38 -30.56 -2.00 -2.86
CA LEU A 38 -31.14 -3.13 -2.12
C LEU A 38 -32.03 -2.60 -1.00
N GLU A 39 -33.21 -3.20 -0.89
CA GLU A 39 -34.11 -3.06 0.26
C GLU A 39 -34.32 -4.46 0.84
N ILE A 40 -33.83 -4.68 2.05
CA ILE A 40 -33.80 -5.99 2.68
C ILE A 40 -34.56 -5.92 3.99
N ASN A 41 -35.48 -6.86 4.17
CA ASN A 41 -36.12 -7.11 5.46
C ASN A 41 -35.26 -8.11 6.25
N ILE A 42 -34.65 -7.67 7.34
CA ILE A 42 -33.83 -8.54 8.21
C ILE A 42 -34.68 -9.47 9.09
N GLU A 43 -36.01 -9.32 9.07
CA GLU A 43 -36.96 -10.18 9.74
C GLU A 43 -36.59 -10.52 11.20
N GLN A 44 -36.31 -9.47 12.00
CA GLN A 44 -35.86 -9.65 13.39
C GLN A 44 -36.75 -10.61 14.19
N GLN A 45 -38.06 -10.70 13.89
CA GLN A 45 -38.98 -11.62 14.57
C GLN A 45 -38.59 -13.11 14.52
N TYR A 46 -37.72 -13.51 13.59
CA TYR A 46 -37.21 -14.89 13.48
C TYR A 46 -35.82 -15.08 14.12
N TYR A 47 -35.25 -14.04 14.74
CA TYR A 47 -33.96 -14.16 15.40
C TYR A 47 -34.09 -15.11 16.57
N SER A 48 -33.07 -15.95 16.75
CA SER A 48 -33.03 -16.86 17.87
C SER A 48 -32.83 -16.05 19.14
N ASN A 49 -33.76 -16.14 20.08
CA ASN A 49 -33.60 -15.51 21.39
C ASN A 49 -32.51 -16.16 22.25
N ARG A 50 -31.85 -17.22 21.76
CA ARG A 50 -30.95 -18.11 22.50
C ARG A 50 -29.49 -17.67 22.32
N LEU A 51 -29.05 -16.71 23.12
CA LEU A 51 -27.68 -16.20 23.08
C LEU A 51 -26.71 -17.21 23.72
N GLN A 52 -25.73 -17.69 22.94
CA GLN A 52 -24.61 -18.49 23.45
C GLN A 52 -23.42 -17.62 23.86
N LEU A 53 -22.50 -18.16 24.67
CA LEU A 53 -21.25 -17.48 25.00
C LEU A 53 -20.44 -17.22 23.72
N GLY A 54 -20.34 -15.96 23.29
CA GLY A 54 -19.65 -15.56 22.06
C GLY A 54 -20.58 -15.14 20.90
N ASP A 55 -21.89 -15.14 21.10
CA ASP A 55 -22.86 -14.69 20.09
C ASP A 55 -22.87 -13.15 19.96
N GLN A 56 -22.95 -12.66 18.72
CA GLN A 56 -23.02 -11.22 18.44
C GLN A 56 -24.47 -10.76 18.53
N VAL A 57 -24.78 -9.85 19.45
CA VAL A 57 -26.14 -9.35 19.68
C VAL A 57 -26.54 -8.23 18.70
N ASP A 58 -26.02 -8.32 17.46
CA ASP A 58 -26.15 -7.26 16.46
C ASP A 58 -27.35 -7.54 15.55
N ALA A 59 -28.21 -6.53 15.38
CA ALA A 59 -29.28 -6.56 14.39
C ALA A 59 -28.88 -5.70 13.19
N GLY A 60 -28.85 -6.30 12.01
CA GLY A 60 -28.43 -5.63 10.78
C GLY A 60 -27.92 -6.59 9.72
N ILE A 61 -27.25 -6.05 8.72
CA ILE A 61 -26.66 -6.82 7.62
C ILE A 61 -25.17 -6.54 7.57
N PHE A 62 -24.38 -7.61 7.46
CA PHE A 62 -22.98 -7.51 7.10
C PHE A 62 -22.83 -7.74 5.59
N PHE A 63 -22.15 -6.83 4.91
CA PHE A 63 -21.85 -6.95 3.49
C PHE A 63 -20.35 -6.81 3.24
N HIS A 64 -19.87 -7.42 2.16
CA HIS A 64 -18.48 -7.35 1.73
C HIS A 64 -18.45 -7.21 0.21
N VAL A 65 -17.76 -6.18 -0.28
CA VAL A 65 -17.56 -5.96 -1.71
C VAL A 65 -16.20 -6.52 -2.09
N HIS A 66 -16.18 -7.45 -3.05
CA HIS A 66 -14.96 -8.10 -3.51
C HIS A 66 -14.98 -8.34 -5.02
N ASN A 67 -13.81 -8.66 -5.57
CA ASN A 67 -13.68 -9.11 -6.96
C ASN A 67 -14.33 -10.49 -7.12
N GLN A 68 -14.95 -10.74 -8.27
CA GLN A 68 -15.61 -12.00 -8.62
C GLN A 68 -14.67 -13.22 -8.58
N SER A 69 -13.37 -13.06 -8.85
CA SER A 69 -12.38 -14.14 -8.76
C SER A 69 -12.00 -14.54 -7.33
N VAL A 70 -12.39 -13.76 -6.33
CA VAL A 70 -11.95 -13.93 -4.93
C VAL A 70 -13.13 -14.42 -4.08
N PRO A 71 -12.93 -15.39 -3.16
CA PRO A 71 -14.00 -15.84 -2.29
C PRO A 71 -14.44 -14.77 -1.27
N PRO A 72 -15.72 -14.78 -0.83
CA PRO A 72 -16.24 -13.79 0.10
C PRO A 72 -15.61 -13.94 1.50
N SER A 73 -15.07 -12.86 2.03
CA SER A 73 -14.41 -12.80 3.35
C SER A 73 -15.17 -11.88 4.31
N VAL A 74 -16.47 -12.14 4.52
CA VAL A 74 -17.37 -11.28 5.31
C VAL A 74 -16.93 -11.17 6.78
N GLU A 75 -16.28 -12.20 7.32
CA GLU A 75 -15.78 -12.24 8.70
C GLU A 75 -14.65 -11.21 8.96
N THR A 76 -13.74 -11.03 7.99
CA THR A 76 -12.57 -10.15 8.13
C THR A 76 -12.79 -8.78 7.52
N ASP A 77 -13.44 -8.73 6.35
CA ASP A 77 -13.53 -7.55 5.51
C ASP A 77 -14.97 -7.02 5.38
N GLY A 78 -15.90 -7.58 6.14
CA GLY A 78 -17.29 -7.14 6.18
C GLY A 78 -17.48 -5.71 6.71
N ARG A 79 -18.61 -5.12 6.36
CA ARG A 79 -19.10 -3.83 6.86
C ARG A 79 -20.54 -4.01 7.33
N ALA A 80 -20.88 -3.45 8.48
CA ALA A 80 -22.21 -3.57 9.08
C ALA A 80 -23.12 -2.41 8.65
N VAL A 81 -24.38 -2.72 8.35
CA VAL A 81 -25.45 -1.75 8.15
C VAL A 81 -26.56 -2.03 9.16
N PRO A 82 -26.87 -1.08 10.07
CA PRO A 82 -27.98 -1.23 10.99
C PRO A 82 -29.31 -1.04 10.28
N PRO A 83 -30.40 -1.63 10.78
CA PRO A 83 -31.72 -1.41 10.23
C PRO A 83 -32.27 -0.03 10.62
N GLY A 84 -33.26 0.44 9.86
CA GLY A 84 -33.89 1.74 10.04
C GLY A 84 -33.09 2.91 9.45
N PHE A 85 -32.05 2.64 8.68
CA PHE A 85 -31.24 3.64 7.98
C PHE A 85 -31.08 3.30 6.49
N HIS A 86 -30.82 4.33 5.68
CA HIS A 86 -30.50 4.22 4.25
C HIS A 86 -29.00 4.47 4.04
N ALA A 87 -28.24 3.40 3.84
CA ALA A 87 -26.79 3.46 3.66
C ALA A 87 -26.40 3.74 2.21
N TYR A 88 -25.54 4.74 2.01
CA TYR A 88 -24.90 5.01 0.72
C TYR A 88 -23.44 4.55 0.79
N VAL A 89 -23.07 3.62 -0.08
CA VAL A 89 -21.74 3.00 -0.12
C VAL A 89 -21.06 3.40 -1.43
N GLY A 90 -20.28 4.48 -1.36
CA GLY A 90 -19.41 4.91 -2.43
C GLY A 90 -18.18 4.01 -2.55
N LEU A 91 -17.97 3.46 -3.74
CA LEU A 91 -16.86 2.58 -4.06
C LEU A 91 -15.85 3.30 -4.96
N THR A 92 -14.57 3.04 -4.68
CA THR A 92 -13.45 3.39 -5.57
C THR A 92 -12.65 2.13 -5.85
N ARG A 93 -12.46 1.79 -7.12
CA ARG A 93 -11.67 0.62 -7.50
C ARG A 93 -10.18 0.95 -7.36
N THR A 94 -9.46 0.12 -6.60
CA THR A 94 -8.01 0.25 -6.41
C THR A 94 -7.34 -1.08 -6.77
N ASP A 95 -6.48 -1.06 -7.77
CA ASP A 95 -5.70 -2.20 -8.20
C ASP A 95 -4.26 -2.03 -7.67
N SER A 96 -3.80 -2.96 -6.83
CA SER A 96 -2.49 -2.90 -6.19
C SER A 96 -1.57 -4.01 -6.68
N TYR A 97 -0.33 -3.64 -7.00
CA TYR A 97 0.69 -4.56 -7.52
C TYR A 97 1.91 -4.55 -6.59
N SER A 98 2.17 -5.70 -5.99
CA SER A 98 3.33 -5.93 -5.12
C SER A 98 4.50 -6.49 -5.93
N ILE A 99 5.72 -6.09 -5.55
CA ILE A 99 6.95 -6.54 -6.20
C ILE A 99 7.40 -7.92 -5.71
N ASP A 100 8.09 -8.64 -6.59
CA ASP A 100 8.67 -9.95 -6.31
C ASP A 100 9.97 -9.83 -5.46
N PRO A 101 10.41 -10.93 -4.83
CA PRO A 101 11.75 -11.01 -4.23
C PRO A 101 12.85 -10.61 -5.20
N PRO A 102 13.91 -9.89 -4.76
CA PRO A 102 14.31 -9.63 -3.38
C PRO A 102 13.70 -8.37 -2.73
N TYR A 103 12.97 -7.54 -3.47
CA TYR A 103 12.46 -6.26 -2.96
C TYR A 103 11.08 -6.38 -2.29
N GLY A 104 10.33 -7.43 -2.62
CA GLY A 104 9.06 -7.75 -1.96
C GLY A 104 8.92 -9.24 -1.67
N LEU A 105 7.73 -9.63 -1.19
CA LEU A 105 7.41 -10.99 -0.78
C LEU A 105 6.38 -11.65 -1.71
N CYS A 106 6.06 -11.01 -2.83
CA CYS A 106 5.08 -11.54 -3.77
C CYS A 106 5.59 -12.85 -4.38
N ASN A 107 4.80 -13.92 -4.30
CA ASN A 107 5.10 -15.20 -4.92
C ASN A 107 4.11 -15.47 -6.05
N LYS A 108 4.53 -15.24 -7.29
CA LYS A 108 3.71 -15.48 -8.49
C LYS A 108 3.50 -16.96 -8.81
N SER A 109 4.31 -17.84 -8.25
CA SER A 109 4.20 -19.30 -8.44
C SER A 109 3.38 -19.98 -7.33
N ALA A 110 2.78 -19.20 -6.43
CA ALA A 110 1.90 -19.74 -5.40
C ALA A 110 0.56 -20.14 -6.03
N GLU A 111 0.34 -21.45 -6.16
CA GLU A 111 -0.93 -22.02 -6.61
C GLU A 111 -1.71 -22.57 -5.41
N LEU A 112 -3.03 -22.47 -5.50
CA LEU A 112 -3.99 -22.99 -4.53
C LEU A 112 -4.58 -24.30 -5.08
N VAL A 113 -5.00 -25.19 -4.18
CA VAL A 113 -5.51 -26.52 -4.58
C VAL A 113 -6.99 -26.46 -4.94
N ASN A 114 -7.76 -25.67 -4.19
CA ASN A 114 -9.21 -25.59 -4.23
C ASN A 114 -9.71 -24.34 -4.96
N PHE A 115 -8.82 -23.39 -5.26
CA PHE A 115 -9.17 -22.13 -5.94
C PHE A 115 -8.35 -21.93 -7.21
N PRO A 116 -8.96 -21.43 -8.30
CA PRO A 116 -8.27 -21.24 -9.58
C PRO A 116 -7.25 -20.09 -9.53
N ASP A 117 -7.57 -19.03 -8.78
CA ASP A 117 -6.75 -17.83 -8.67
C ASP A 117 -6.22 -17.65 -7.25
N TYR A 118 -4.94 -17.28 -7.13
CA TYR A 118 -4.34 -16.95 -5.83
C TYR A 118 -4.93 -15.63 -5.29
N SER A 119 -5.47 -15.71 -4.08
CA SER A 119 -5.85 -14.54 -3.28
C SER A 119 -5.60 -14.78 -1.80
N VAL A 120 -5.41 -13.71 -1.03
CA VAL A 120 -5.21 -13.82 0.43
C VAL A 120 -6.41 -14.49 1.09
N ALA A 121 -7.63 -14.12 0.69
CA ALA A 121 -8.88 -14.73 1.14
C ALA A 121 -8.91 -16.25 0.88
N ALA A 122 -8.60 -16.68 -0.34
CA ALA A 122 -8.59 -18.09 -0.71
C ALA A 122 -7.51 -18.87 0.04
N CYS A 123 -6.31 -18.30 0.20
CA CYS A 123 -5.21 -18.90 0.96
C CYS A 123 -5.59 -19.10 2.44
N VAL A 124 -6.20 -18.10 3.07
CA VAL A 124 -6.69 -18.20 4.45
C VAL A 124 -7.80 -19.24 4.56
N LEU A 125 -8.71 -19.31 3.57
CA LEU A 125 -9.81 -20.27 3.57
C LEU A 125 -9.30 -21.71 3.45
N GLU A 126 -8.35 -21.98 2.55
CA GLU A 126 -7.71 -23.30 2.46
C GLU A 126 -6.94 -23.67 3.74
N CYS A 127 -6.24 -22.70 4.34
CA CYS A 127 -5.54 -22.92 5.59
C CYS A 127 -6.51 -23.27 6.73
N LYS A 128 -7.63 -22.55 6.83
CA LYS A 128 -8.72 -22.85 7.78
C LYS A 128 -9.30 -24.24 7.51
N GLU A 129 -9.55 -24.60 6.25
CA GLU A 129 -10.08 -25.91 5.88
C GLU A 129 -9.13 -27.05 6.31
N GLN A 130 -7.84 -26.94 5.99
CA GLN A 130 -6.83 -27.91 6.39
C GLN A 130 -6.69 -28.01 7.92
N HIS A 131 -6.78 -26.89 8.61
CA HIS A 131 -6.73 -26.86 10.07
C HIS A 131 -7.95 -27.58 10.68
N MET A 132 -9.16 -27.31 10.17
CA MET A 132 -10.38 -27.99 10.61
C MET A 132 -10.33 -29.50 10.33
N LEU A 133 -9.83 -29.93 9.18
CA LEU A 133 -9.65 -31.35 8.87
C LEU A 133 -8.66 -32.05 9.82
N ARG A 134 -7.64 -31.33 10.31
CA ARG A 134 -6.68 -31.85 11.31
C ARG A 134 -7.26 -31.89 12.73
N GLU A 135 -8.08 -30.90 13.10
CA GLU A 135 -8.68 -30.73 14.44
C GLU A 135 -10.01 -31.47 14.65
N LYS A 136 -10.64 -32.04 13.60
CA LYS A 136 -11.80 -32.97 13.73
C LYS A 136 -11.57 -34.18 14.66
N ARG A 137 -10.41 -34.31 15.31
CA ARG A 137 -10.14 -35.24 16.41
C ARG A 137 -10.51 -34.75 17.81
N LYS A 138 -10.94 -33.51 18.01
CA LYS A 138 -11.38 -33.03 19.34
C LYS A 138 -12.69 -32.27 19.22
N GLY A 139 -13.80 -33.00 19.39
CA GLY A 139 -15.11 -32.40 19.51
C GLY A 139 -15.21 -31.54 20.77
N MET A 140 -15.88 -30.39 20.65
CA MET A 140 -16.42 -29.66 21.79
C MET A 140 -17.72 -28.99 21.35
N PHE A 141 -18.84 -29.52 21.86
CA PHE A 141 -20.13 -28.85 21.92
C PHE A 141 -20.20 -28.13 23.28
N ALA A 142 -20.57 -26.86 23.28
CA ALA A 142 -21.05 -26.17 24.47
C ALA A 142 -22.38 -25.50 24.13
N ASP A 143 -23.48 -26.16 24.52
CA ASP A 143 -24.84 -25.61 24.42
C ASP A 143 -25.16 -24.91 25.75
N GLY A 144 -25.32 -23.60 25.71
CA GLY A 144 -25.69 -22.77 26.86
C GLY A 144 -26.33 -21.50 26.35
N GLY A 145 -27.66 -21.45 26.33
CA GLY A 145 -28.44 -20.36 25.76
C GLY A 145 -29.30 -19.64 26.78
N TYR A 146 -29.31 -18.30 26.76
CA TYR A 146 -30.23 -17.44 27.52
C TYR A 146 -31.25 -16.78 26.58
N ASP A 147 -32.50 -16.62 27.04
CA ASP A 147 -33.66 -16.06 26.30
C ASP A 147 -33.76 -14.53 26.44
N MET A 148 -33.72 -13.79 25.32
CA MET A 148 -33.92 -12.34 25.27
C MET A 148 -35.24 -11.99 24.56
N ARG A 149 -36.06 -11.09 25.14
CA ARG A 149 -37.33 -10.63 24.58
C ARG A 149 -37.15 -9.43 23.63
N GLN A 150 -37.71 -9.53 22.44
CA GLN A 150 -37.70 -8.49 21.40
C GLN A 150 -38.77 -7.41 21.57
N THR A 151 -38.44 -6.16 21.22
CA THR A 151 -39.41 -5.07 21.06
C THR A 151 -39.20 -4.30 19.75
N THR A 152 -40.29 -4.22 18.98
CA THR A 152 -40.68 -3.16 18.02
C THR A 152 -40.34 -3.31 16.52
N ILE A 153 -41.40 -3.25 15.71
CA ILE A 153 -41.55 -3.59 14.28
C ILE A 153 -41.02 -2.52 13.29
N ARG A 154 -40.53 -1.37 13.75
CA ARG A 154 -40.02 -0.28 12.86
C ARG A 154 -38.53 -0.37 12.52
N ALA A 155 -37.83 -1.41 13.00
CA ALA A 155 -36.39 -1.60 12.86
C ALA A 155 -36.04 -2.81 11.97
N ASN A 156 -36.88 -3.21 11.01
CA ASN A 156 -36.66 -4.45 10.24
C ASN A 156 -36.16 -4.24 8.80
N TYR A 157 -36.14 -3.02 8.29
CA TYR A 157 -35.68 -2.74 6.93
C TYR A 157 -34.29 -2.14 6.92
N VAL A 158 -33.46 -2.63 6.02
CA VAL A 158 -32.15 -2.08 5.66
C VAL A 158 -32.22 -1.68 4.21
N ILE A 159 -31.95 -0.40 3.91
CA ILE A 159 -31.84 0.09 2.55
C ILE A 159 -30.37 0.43 2.31
N MET A 160 -29.79 -0.07 1.22
CA MET A 160 -28.41 0.22 0.87
C MET A 160 -28.23 0.42 -0.63
N ASP A 161 -27.53 1.49 -0.99
CA ASP A 161 -27.12 1.81 -2.36
C ASP A 161 -25.60 1.68 -2.46
N ILE A 162 -25.12 0.71 -3.22
CA ILE A 162 -23.71 0.46 -3.48
C ILE A 162 -23.38 0.93 -4.89
N TYR A 163 -22.45 1.86 -5.05
CA TYR A 163 -22.16 2.47 -6.35
C TYR A 163 -20.71 2.89 -6.48
N LEU A 164 -20.21 2.93 -7.72
CA LEU A 164 -18.92 3.57 -8.01
C LEU A 164 -19.04 5.10 -7.95
N GLU A 165 -18.17 5.74 -7.18
CA GLU A 165 -18.08 7.22 -7.11
C GLU A 165 -17.53 7.78 -8.41
N ASN A 166 -16.57 7.07 -9.01
CA ASN A 166 -15.94 7.38 -10.28
C ASN A 166 -15.69 6.10 -11.06
N LEU A 167 -15.66 6.19 -12.39
CA LEU A 167 -15.32 5.07 -13.27
C LEU A 167 -13.81 4.90 -13.46
N ASN A 168 -13.00 5.78 -12.86
CA ASN A 168 -11.56 5.62 -12.83
C ASN A 168 -11.17 4.58 -11.77
N TYR A 169 -10.02 3.95 -11.98
CA TYR A 169 -9.40 3.07 -10.99
C TYR A 169 -8.05 3.65 -10.58
N ILE A 170 -7.71 3.46 -9.31
CA ILE A 170 -6.42 3.86 -8.76
C ILE A 170 -5.46 2.69 -8.91
N LYS A 171 -4.36 2.89 -9.63
CA LYS A 171 -3.31 1.88 -9.78
C LYS A 171 -2.17 2.19 -8.79
N SER A 172 -1.95 1.30 -7.82
CA SER A 172 -0.86 1.42 -6.85
C SER A 172 0.20 0.35 -7.14
N GLU A 173 1.28 0.74 -7.81
CA GLU A 173 2.40 -0.16 -8.12
C GLU A 173 3.59 0.16 -7.21
N GLN A 174 4.13 -0.87 -6.57
CA GLN A 174 5.38 -0.75 -5.82
C GLN A 174 6.55 -0.79 -6.81
N LEU A 175 7.50 0.13 -6.66
CA LEU A 175 8.72 0.19 -7.46
C LEU A 175 9.93 0.17 -6.51
N PRO A 176 11.08 -0.39 -6.93
CA PRO A 176 12.29 -0.35 -6.12
C PRO A 176 12.71 1.10 -5.86
N ALA A 177 13.06 1.43 -4.62
CA ALA A 177 13.40 2.80 -4.22
C ALA A 177 14.74 3.28 -4.81
N VAL A 178 15.64 2.36 -5.18
CA VAL A 178 16.92 2.65 -5.81
C VAL A 178 17.11 1.72 -7.00
N GLU A 179 17.17 2.30 -8.19
CA GLU A 179 17.57 1.57 -9.38
C GLU A 179 19.11 1.43 -9.44
N PRO A 180 19.64 0.36 -10.06
CA PRO A 180 21.09 0.21 -10.24
C PRO A 180 21.74 1.38 -10.99
N SER A 181 20.99 2.02 -11.90
CA SER A 181 21.37 3.24 -12.62
C SER A 181 21.59 4.42 -11.68
N ALA A 182 20.66 4.64 -10.74
CA ALA A 182 20.75 5.69 -9.73
C ALA A 182 21.95 5.47 -8.80
N LEU A 183 22.21 4.22 -8.41
CA LEU A 183 23.38 3.88 -7.59
C LEU A 183 24.70 4.25 -8.28
N ILE A 184 24.84 3.93 -9.58
CA ILE A 184 26.04 4.28 -10.36
C ILE A 184 26.16 5.80 -10.50
N SER A 185 25.04 6.50 -10.66
CA SER A 185 25.00 7.96 -10.74
C SER A 185 25.49 8.60 -9.43
N ASP A 186 25.02 8.13 -8.29
CA ASP A 186 25.42 8.66 -6.98
C ASP A 186 26.91 8.41 -6.69
N ILE A 187 27.39 7.20 -7.00
CA ILE A 187 28.80 6.84 -6.91
C ILE A 187 29.64 7.74 -7.84
N GLY A 188 29.24 7.86 -9.11
CA GLY A 188 29.94 8.66 -10.11
C GLY A 188 29.98 10.15 -9.76
N GLY A 189 28.89 10.69 -9.21
CA GLY A 189 28.81 12.07 -8.76
C GLY A 189 29.79 12.37 -7.61
N GLN A 190 29.82 11.50 -6.60
CA GLN A 190 30.74 11.67 -5.47
C GLN A 190 32.21 11.51 -5.89
N PHE A 191 32.53 10.49 -6.69
CA PHE A 191 33.89 10.32 -7.21
C PHE A 191 34.31 11.48 -8.11
N GLY A 192 33.42 11.97 -8.97
CA GLY A 192 33.68 13.14 -9.82
C GLY A 192 34.02 14.39 -9.02
N LEU A 193 33.32 14.63 -7.90
CA LEU A 193 33.58 15.76 -7.01
C LEU A 193 34.97 15.68 -6.37
N PHE A 194 35.34 14.53 -5.80
CA PHE A 194 36.65 14.35 -5.17
C PHE A 194 37.81 14.41 -6.18
N MET A 195 37.61 13.84 -7.37
CA MET A 195 38.61 13.93 -8.44
C MET A 195 38.75 15.37 -8.95
N GLY A 196 37.65 16.13 -9.00
CA GLY A 196 37.66 17.55 -9.34
C GLY A 196 38.44 18.41 -8.35
N PHE A 197 38.22 18.22 -7.04
CA PHE A 197 39.02 18.92 -6.01
C PHE A 197 40.49 18.54 -6.09
N SER A 198 40.80 17.25 -6.25
CA SER A 198 42.18 16.78 -6.40
C SER A 198 42.87 17.44 -7.60
N LEU A 199 42.18 17.54 -8.75
CA LEU A 199 42.71 18.21 -9.94
C LEU A 199 42.98 19.70 -9.71
N LEU A 200 42.04 20.42 -9.06
CA LEU A 200 42.22 21.83 -8.74
C LEU A 200 43.43 22.05 -7.83
N THR A 201 43.63 21.20 -6.82
CA THR A 201 44.82 21.32 -5.95
C THR A 201 46.12 21.13 -6.73
N ILE A 202 46.17 20.19 -7.68
CA ILE A 202 47.36 19.98 -8.53
C ILE A 202 47.64 21.22 -9.40
N ILE A 203 46.60 21.80 -10.01
CA ILE A 203 46.72 23.02 -10.81
C ILE A 203 47.23 24.18 -9.93
N GLU A 204 46.71 24.33 -8.72
CA GLU A 204 47.15 25.36 -7.77
C GLU A 204 48.65 25.23 -7.42
N PHE A 205 49.13 24.01 -7.15
CA PHE A 205 50.57 23.77 -6.93
C PHE A 205 51.43 24.15 -8.13
N ILE A 206 50.97 23.86 -9.35
CA ILE A 206 51.68 24.20 -10.60
C ILE A 206 51.74 25.72 -10.77
N GLU A 207 50.61 26.41 -10.57
CA GLU A 207 50.55 27.88 -10.64
C GLU A 207 51.46 28.54 -9.60
N PHE A 208 51.44 28.05 -8.36
CA PHE A 208 52.32 28.53 -7.30
C PHE A 208 53.82 28.33 -7.63
N ALA A 209 54.19 27.16 -8.15
CA ALA A 209 55.56 26.88 -8.58
C ALA A 209 56.01 27.78 -9.75
N ALA A 210 55.11 28.04 -10.71
CA ALA A 210 55.40 28.93 -11.83
C ALA A 210 55.59 30.39 -11.39
N MET A 211 54.74 30.90 -10.49
CA MET A 211 54.85 32.28 -9.97
C MET A 211 56.12 32.48 -9.13
N THR A 212 56.47 31.51 -8.28
CA THR A 212 57.70 31.56 -7.49
C THR A 212 58.94 31.51 -8.38
N LEU A 213 58.96 30.66 -9.41
CA LEU A 213 60.05 30.63 -10.40
C LEU A 213 60.15 31.95 -11.18
N TYR A 214 59.02 32.51 -11.63
CA TYR A 214 58.98 33.78 -12.36
C TYR A 214 59.53 34.95 -11.52
N THR A 215 59.10 35.07 -10.27
CA THR A 215 59.59 36.11 -9.34
C THR A 215 61.04 35.91 -8.94
N TRP A 216 61.51 34.67 -8.80
CA TRP A 216 62.92 34.35 -8.55
C TRP A 216 63.81 34.77 -9.72
N ILE A 217 63.41 34.48 -10.97
CA ILE A 217 64.13 34.90 -12.19
C ILE A 217 64.18 36.43 -12.31
N LEU A 218 63.09 37.14 -11.99
CA LEU A 218 63.08 38.61 -11.99
C LEU A 218 63.91 39.21 -10.86
N SER A 219 63.93 38.59 -9.67
CA SER A 219 64.72 39.05 -8.52
C SER A 219 66.22 38.81 -8.73
N ALA A 220 66.61 37.74 -9.41
CA ALA A 220 68.00 37.49 -9.82
C ALA A 220 68.53 38.56 -10.80
N LYS A 221 67.65 39.29 -11.49
CA LYS A 221 68.01 40.43 -12.35
C LYS A 221 68.13 41.77 -11.61
N ARG A 222 67.77 41.87 -10.32
CA ARG A 222 67.76 43.13 -9.55
C ARG A 222 68.97 43.24 -8.60
N GLN A 223 70.12 43.69 -9.10
CA GLN A 223 71.29 44.05 -8.29
C GLN A 223 71.15 45.49 -7.74
N PRO A 224 71.37 45.77 -6.44
CA PRO A 224 71.41 47.14 -5.92
C PRO A 224 72.72 47.82 -6.31
N LYS A 225 72.65 48.94 -7.03
CA LYS A 225 73.80 49.82 -7.30
C LYS A 225 74.18 50.54 -6.00
N VAL A 226 75.34 50.21 -5.43
CA VAL A 226 75.94 50.96 -4.32
C VAL A 226 77.11 51.76 -4.89
N ASP A 227 76.93 53.08 -5.07
CA ASP A 227 78.00 53.98 -5.53
C ASP A 227 78.91 54.35 -4.36
N ILE A 228 80.18 53.92 -4.40
CA ILE A 228 81.21 54.27 -3.42
C ILE A 228 81.84 55.60 -3.83
N VAL A 229 81.60 56.66 -3.06
CA VAL A 229 82.23 57.98 -3.28
C VAL A 229 83.60 58.00 -2.61
N MET A 230 84.67 58.14 -3.40
CA MET A 230 86.05 58.30 -2.91
C MET A 230 86.28 59.74 -2.45
N VAL A 231 86.61 59.94 -1.17
CA VAL A 231 87.01 61.26 -0.62
C VAL A 231 88.53 61.43 -0.77
N GLU A 232 88.94 62.45 -1.52
CA GLU A 232 90.35 62.78 -1.77
C GLU A 232 90.97 63.50 -0.54
N SER A 233 91.98 62.90 0.10
CA SER A 233 92.75 63.58 1.16
C SER A 233 93.93 64.34 0.56
N LYS A 234 93.85 65.68 0.49
CA LYS A 234 95.00 66.54 0.15
C LYS A 234 96.02 66.57 1.30
N VAL A 235 97.26 66.14 1.02
CA VAL A 235 98.43 66.40 1.88
C VAL A 235 99.08 67.71 1.40
N LYS A 236 99.13 68.71 2.27
CA LYS A 236 99.72 70.04 2.03
C LYS A 236 101.21 70.00 2.43
N LYS A 237 102.10 70.40 1.54
CA LYS A 237 103.49 70.73 1.86
C LYS A 237 103.71 72.21 1.56
#